data_AF-A0A7J4SSC4-F1
#
_entry.id   AF-A0A7J4SSC4-F1
#
_cell.length_a   1.000
_cell.length_b   1.000
_cell.length_c   1.000
_cell.angle_alpha   90.00
_cell.angle_beta   90.00
_cell.angle_gamma   90.00
#
_symmetry.space_group_name_H-M   'P 1'
#
loop_
_entity.id
_entity.type
_entity.pdbx_description
1 polymer ?
#
loop_
_entity_poly.entity_id
_entity_poly.type
_entity_poly.pdbx_seq_one_letter_code
_entity_poly.pdbx_strand_id
1 'polypeptide(L)'
;MVETTTLGQDEIEAMMDRVNSVPMMHTLNLEILRLDRGECDAKVPRRLEWDGIYQTMHGGILATIADSVTCWAILTEIGAGEQAATTDFNIRFLRPCLT
;
A
#
# COMPACT_ATOMS: atom_id res chain seq x y z
N MET A 1 13.20 -8.52 2.88
CA MET A 1 13.01 -8.17 4.31
C MET A 1 12.62 -6.71 4.31
N VAL A 2 11.53 -6.34 4.99
CA VAL A 2 11.04 -4.95 5.00
C VAL A 2 12.06 -4.08 5.72
N GLU A 3 12.43 -2.96 5.10
CA GLU A 3 13.33 -1.98 5.69
C GLU A 3 12.61 -1.19 6.78
N THR A 4 13.31 -0.86 7.86
CA THR A 4 12.81 0.02 8.92
C THR A 4 13.95 0.68 9.66
N THR A 5 13.70 1.88 10.18
CA THR A 5 14.62 2.65 11.03
C THR A 5 13.98 3.07 12.36
N THR A 6 12.66 2.97 12.48
CA THR A 6 11.87 3.50 13.60
C THR A 6 10.97 2.48 14.29
N LEU A 7 10.69 1.34 13.66
CA LEU A 7 9.85 0.28 14.24
C LEU A 7 10.72 -0.84 14.83
N GLY A 8 10.26 -1.44 15.93
CA GLY A 8 10.85 -2.65 16.47
C GLY A 8 10.55 -3.87 15.60
N GLN A 9 11.34 -4.95 15.76
CA GLN A 9 11.15 -6.18 14.98
C GLN A 9 9.76 -6.79 15.21
N ASP A 10 9.30 -6.86 16.46
CA ASP A 10 7.96 -7.40 16.80
C ASP A 10 6.83 -6.59 16.15
N GLU A 11 7.02 -5.27 15.99
CA GLU A 11 6.04 -4.41 15.32
C GLU A 11 6.01 -4.66 13.82
N ILE A 12 7.18 -4.84 13.20
CA ILE A 12 7.28 -5.21 11.79
C ILE A 12 6.63 -6.58 11.53
N GLU A 13 6.89 -7.56 12.40
CA GLU A 13 6.29 -8.90 12.27
C GLU A 13 4.76 -8.81 12.37
N ALA A 14 4.22 -8.11 13.37
CA ALA A 14 2.78 -7.92 13.53
C ALA A 14 2.14 -7.16 12.35
N MET A 15 2.82 -6.13 11.83
CA MET A 15 2.38 -5.40 10.64
C MET A 15 2.34 -6.31 9.41
N MET A 16 3.40 -7.07 9.17
CA MET A 16 3.49 -7.95 8.01
C MET A 16 2.51 -9.12 8.08
N ASP A 17 2.25 -9.68 9.26
CA ASP A 17 1.21 -10.70 9.46
C ASP A 17 -0.16 -10.15 9.03
N ARG A 18 -0.48 -8.92 9.44
CA ARG A 18 -1.71 -8.26 9.02
C ARG A 18 -1.75 -7.98 7.52
N VAL A 19 -0.69 -7.40 6.94
CA VAL A 19 -0.59 -7.15 5.49
C VAL A 19 -0.84 -8.45 4.71
N ASN A 20 -0.16 -9.53 5.08
CA ASN A 20 -0.25 -10.82 4.40
C ASN A 20 -1.63 -11.48 4.54
N SER A 21 -2.39 -11.15 5.59
CA SER A 21 -3.76 -11.65 5.76
C SER A 21 -4.79 -10.99 4.82
N VAL A 22 -4.47 -9.83 4.23
CA VAL A 22 -5.41 -9.07 3.39
C VAL A 22 -5.36 -9.56 1.94
N PRO A 23 -6.46 -10.13 1.39
CA PRO A 23 -6.47 -10.69 0.03
C PRO A 23 -6.10 -9.70 -1.07
N MET A 24 -6.45 -8.41 -0.91
CA MET A 24 -6.16 -7.37 -1.89
C MET A 24 -4.66 -7.19 -2.14
N MET A 25 -3.81 -7.39 -1.12
CA MET A 25 -2.36 -7.25 -1.26
C MET A 25 -1.81 -8.28 -2.25
N HIS A 26 -2.36 -9.49 -2.24
CA HIS A 26 -2.02 -10.57 -3.18
C HIS A 26 -2.57 -10.30 -4.57
N THR A 27 -3.83 -9.84 -4.67
CA THR A 27 -4.46 -9.50 -5.95
C THR A 27 -3.63 -8.48 -6.71
N LEU A 28 -3.15 -7.43 -6.05
CA LEU A 28 -2.35 -6.37 -6.68
C LEU A 28 -0.85 -6.67 -6.72
N ASN A 29 -0.40 -7.80 -6.19
CA ASN A 29 1.03 -8.08 -6.01
C ASN A 29 1.75 -6.91 -5.30
N LEU A 30 1.10 -6.31 -4.29
CA LEU A 30 1.61 -5.18 -3.53
C LEU A 30 2.64 -5.68 -2.52
N GLU A 31 3.89 -5.28 -2.72
CA GLU A 31 5.03 -5.62 -1.88
C GLU A 31 5.39 -4.42 -1.00
N ILE A 32 5.34 -4.57 0.31
CA ILE A 32 5.84 -3.57 1.26
C ILE A 32 7.37 -3.63 1.27
N LEU A 33 8.00 -2.50 0.97
CA LEU A 33 9.46 -2.36 0.91
C LEU A 33 10.01 -1.79 2.22
N ARG A 34 9.34 -0.78 2.78
CA ARG A 34 9.76 -0.08 3.99
C ARG A 34 8.55 0.27 4.86
N LEU A 35 8.70 0.14 6.17
CA LEU A 35 7.75 0.63 7.17
C LEU A 35 8.50 1.44 8.23
N ASP A 36 8.05 2.66 8.44
CA ASP A 36 8.51 3.55 9.50
C ASP A 36 7.30 4.26 10.10
N ARG A 37 7.45 4.88 11.28
CA ARG A 37 6.39 5.66 11.91
C ARG A 37 5.88 6.74 10.95
N GLY A 38 4.63 6.60 10.53
CA GLY A 38 3.94 7.49 9.60
C GLY A 38 4.34 7.30 8.13
N GLU A 39 5.18 6.30 7.81
CA GLU A 39 5.72 6.08 6.47
C GLU A 39 5.56 4.61 6.03
N CYS A 40 5.18 4.43 4.76
CA CYS A 40 5.11 3.13 4.13
C CYS A 40 5.52 3.27 2.67
N ASP A 41 6.54 2.54 2.25
CA ASP A 41 6.90 2.42 0.84
C ASP A 41 6.48 1.04 0.34
N ALA A 42 5.83 1.01 -0.81
CA ALA A 42 5.40 -0.22 -1.44
C ALA A 42 5.64 -0.20 -2.94
N LYS A 43 5.66 -1.39 -3.52
CA LYS A 43 5.83 -1.63 -4.95
C LYS A 43 4.69 -2.48 -5.47
N VAL A 44 4.15 -2.08 -6.61
CA VAL A 44 3.18 -2.86 -7.36
C VAL A 44 3.71 -3.01 -8.79
N PRO A 45 3.92 -4.24 -9.29
CA PRO A 45 4.29 -4.45 -10.68
C PRO A 45 3.12 -4.11 -11.59
N ARG A 46 3.35 -3.42 -12.71
CA ARG A 46 2.31 -3.25 -13.72
C ARG A 46 1.93 -4.58 -14.35
N ARG A 47 0.62 -4.80 -14.46
CA ARG A 47 0.02 -5.89 -15.22
C ARG A 47 -0.96 -5.30 -16.24
N LEU A 48 -0.87 -5.74 -17.49
CA LEU A 48 -1.69 -5.23 -18.59
C LEU A 48 -3.20 -5.45 -18.36
N GLU A 49 -3.57 -6.45 -17.57
CA GLU A 49 -4.96 -6.72 -17.18
C GLU A 49 -5.58 -5.63 -16.29
N TRP A 50 -4.76 -4.74 -15.71
CA TRP A 50 -5.19 -3.59 -14.92
C TRP A 50 -5.09 -2.27 -15.67
N ASP A 51 -4.74 -2.30 -16.96
CA ASP A 51 -4.73 -1.10 -17.77
C ASP A 51 -6.16 -0.65 -18.10
N GLY A 52 -6.34 0.67 -18.16
CA GLY A 52 -7.54 1.28 -18.72
C GLY A 52 -7.53 1.30 -20.25
N ILE A 53 -8.53 1.97 -20.83
CA ILE A 53 -8.76 2.05 -22.28
C ILE A 53 -7.58 2.59 -23.11
N TYR A 54 -6.62 3.28 -22.48
CA TYR A 54 -5.46 3.88 -23.13
C TYR A 54 -4.16 3.09 -22.91
N GLN A 55 -4.23 1.82 -22.49
CA GLN A 55 -3.03 0.98 -22.22
C GLN A 55 -2.11 1.60 -21.16
N THR A 56 -2.72 2.24 -20.17
CA THR A 56 -2.06 2.82 -19.00
C THR A 56 -2.73 2.29 -17.76
N MET A 57 -2.01 2.13 -16.65
CA MET A 57 -2.61 1.59 -15.42
C MET A 57 -3.85 2.39 -15.03
N HIS A 58 -4.96 1.68 -14.78
CA HIS A 58 -6.25 2.29 -14.52
C HIS A 58 -6.20 3.21 -13.29
N GLY A 59 -6.79 4.41 -13.38
CA GLY A 59 -6.74 5.39 -12.29
C GLY A 59 -7.33 4.87 -10.97
N GLY A 60 -8.35 4.03 -11.04
CA GLY A 60 -8.91 3.35 -9.85
C GLY A 60 -7.92 2.39 -9.19
N ILE A 61 -7.04 1.73 -9.94
CA ILE A 61 -6.01 0.85 -9.39
C ILE A 61 -4.94 1.69 -8.68
N LEU A 62 -4.50 2.79 -9.31
CA LEU A 62 -3.59 3.76 -8.68
C LEU A 62 -4.16 4.32 -7.38
N ALA A 63 -5.47 4.65 -7.37
CA ALA A 63 -6.17 5.10 -6.17
C ALA A 63 -6.18 4.02 -5.07
N THR A 64 -6.50 2.77 -5.40
CA THR A 64 -6.46 1.64 -4.44
C THR A 64 -5.06 1.43 -3.85
N ILE A 65 -4.01 1.54 -4.66
CA ILE A 65 -2.62 1.42 -4.18
C ILE A 65 -2.31 2.55 -3.20
N ALA A 66 -2.61 3.80 -3.56
CA ALA A 66 -2.36 4.96 -2.71
C ALA A 66 -3.11 4.88 -1.38
N ASP A 67 -4.39 4.49 -1.42
CA ASP A 67 -5.22 4.29 -0.23
C ASP A 67 -4.66 3.19 0.68
N SER A 68 -4.29 2.04 0.10
CA SER A 68 -3.72 0.91 0.84
C SER A 68 -2.41 1.29 1.54
N VAL A 69 -1.47 1.91 0.83
CA VAL A 69 -0.18 2.34 1.38
C VAL A 69 -0.37 3.38 2.48
N THR A 70 -1.32 4.30 2.32
CA THR A 70 -1.65 5.29 3.35
C THR A 70 -2.20 4.64 4.61
N CYS A 71 -3.10 3.65 4.47
CA CYS A 71 -3.61 2.89 5.61
C CYS A 71 -2.49 2.19 6.38
N TRP A 72 -1.53 1.56 5.68
CA TRP A 72 -0.39 0.92 6.31
C TRP A 72 0.51 1.92 7.04
N ALA A 73 0.77 3.08 6.44
CA ALA A 73 1.50 4.16 7.10
C ALA A 73 0.79 4.62 8.39
N ILE A 74 -0.53 4.79 8.38
CA ILE A 74 -1.30 5.14 9.58
C ILE A 74 -1.21 4.04 10.65
N LEU A 75 -1.30 2.77 10.27
CA LEU A 75 -1.21 1.65 11.21
C LEU A 75 0.17 1.52 11.85
N THR A 76 1.23 2.07 11.25
CA THR A 76 2.52 2.19 11.94
C THR A 76 2.47 3.15 13.13
N GLU A 77 1.58 4.14 13.15
CA GLU A 77 1.44 5.11 14.25
C GLU A 77 0.53 4.58 15.36
N ILE A 78 -0.59 3.96 14.98
CA ILE A 78 -1.63 3.55 15.95
C ILE A 78 -1.53 2.09 16.36
N GLY A 79 -0.81 1.26 15.59
CA GLY A 79 -0.54 -0.14 15.90
C GLY A 79 -1.24 -1.13 14.97
N ALA A 80 -0.57 -2.27 14.72
CA ALA A 80 -1.01 -3.32 13.81
C ALA A 80 -2.34 -4.00 14.20
N GLY A 81 -2.80 -3.87 15.44
CA GLY A 81 -4.08 -4.43 15.91
C GLY A 81 -5.29 -3.51 15.72
N GLU A 82 -5.05 -2.22 15.43
CA GLU A 82 -6.11 -1.20 15.48
C GLU A 82 -6.99 -1.18 14.24
N GLN A 83 -8.22 -0.69 14.40
CA GLN A 83 -9.15 -0.55 13.28
C GLN A 83 -8.96 0.82 12.62
N ALA A 84 -8.79 0.80 11.30
CA ALA A 84 -8.71 2.00 10.47
C ALA A 84 -9.66 1.84 9.28
N ALA A 85 -10.34 2.91 8.91
CA ALA A 85 -11.21 2.97 7.74
C ALA A 85 -11.05 4.33 7.07
N THR A 86 -10.82 4.33 5.76
CA THR A 86 -10.75 5.55 4.95
C THR A 86 -12.12 6.20 4.90
N THR A 87 -12.23 7.43 5.42
CA THR A 87 -13.48 8.21 5.42
C THR A 87 -13.63 9.07 4.19
N ASP A 88 -12.52 9.69 3.76
CA ASP A 88 -12.40 10.46 2.54
C ASP A 88 -10.98 10.30 1.97
N PHE A 89 -10.87 10.35 0.65
CA PHE A 89 -9.59 10.26 -0.05
C PHE A 89 -9.67 11.04 -1.36
N ASN A 90 -8.63 11.85 -1.62
CA ASN A 90 -8.47 12.57 -2.87
C ASN A 90 -7.14 12.22 -3.53
N ILE A 91 -7.18 11.97 -4.84
CA ILE A 91 -5.98 11.77 -5.65
C ILE A 91 -6.05 12.65 -6.90
N ARG A 92 -4.90 13.23 -7.27
CA ARG A 92 -4.72 13.99 -8.51
C ARG A 92 -3.75 13.25 -9.40
N PHE A 93 -4.22 12.80 -10.56
CA PHE A 93 -3.39 12.12 -11.54
C PHE A 93 -2.60 13.16 -12.36
N LEU A 94 -1.27 13.19 -12.17
CA LEU A 94 -0.40 14.19 -12.79
C LEU A 94 0.08 13.78 -14.19
N ARG A 95 0.18 12.47 -14.44
CA ARG A 95 0.64 11.88 -15.70
C ARG A 95 0.09 10.45 -15.86
N PRO A 96 -0.01 9.93 -17.09
CA PRO A 96 -0.33 8.52 -17.30
C PRO A 96 0.75 7.61 -16.70
N CYS A 97 0.33 6.51 -16.05
CA CYS A 97 1.24 5.51 -15.51
C CYS A 97 1.49 4.40 -16.54
N LEU A 98 2.74 4.30 -16.99
CA LEU A 98 3.19 3.38 -18.05
C LEU A 98 4.11 2.27 -17.52
N THR A 99 4.34 2.23 -16.21
CA THR A 99 5.33 1.37 -15.53
C THR A 99 4.69 0.54 -14.47
#